data_AF-A0A3N5E8M0-F1
#
_entry.id   AF-A0A3N5E8M0-F1
#
_cell.length_a   1.000
_cell.length_b   1.000
_cell.length_c   1.000
_cell.angle_alpha   90.00
_cell.angle_beta   90.00
_cell.angle_gamma   90.00
#
_symmetry.space_group_name_H-M   'P 1'
#
loop_
_entity.id
_entity.type
_entity.pdbx_description
1 polymer ?
#
loop_
_entity_poly.entity_id
_entity_poly.type
_entity_poly.pdbx_seq_one_letter_code
_entity_poly.pdbx_strand_id
1 'polypeptide(L)'
;MLRYIIEKELRDIIGSTKFAATFGVCAVLIILSFYVGARSYQNDMAQYEAAKTENLRQLEGLTDWLSVRQFRIFLPPQPLASLVGGISNDIGRTTEVRGRGELSATDSRYSEDPLFATFRFLDLDFTFQIVLSLLAILFAYDSVNGEKERGTLRLALSNAVPRHLYITAKL
;
A
#
# COMPACT_ATOMS: atom_id res chain seq x y z
N MET A 1 -12.30 -29.87 -20.93
CA MET A 1 -12.76 -30.19 -19.56
C MET A 1 -12.19 -29.24 -18.51
N LEU A 2 -10.87 -29.05 -18.42
CA LEU A 2 -10.25 -28.15 -17.42
C LEU A 2 -10.83 -26.73 -17.42
N ARG A 3 -11.00 -26.11 -18.61
CA ARG A 3 -11.65 -24.80 -18.75
C ARG A 3 -13.05 -24.74 -18.11
N TYR A 4 -13.87 -25.78 -18.27
CA TYR A 4 -15.23 -25.81 -17.70
C TYR A 4 -15.20 -25.90 -16.17
N ILE A 5 -14.22 -26.62 -15.62
CA ILE A 5 -14.03 -26.70 -14.17
C ILE A 5 -13.61 -25.32 -13.65
N ILE A 6 -12.64 -24.66 -14.29
CA ILE A 6 -12.21 -23.30 -13.92
C ILE A 6 -13.36 -22.31 -14.01
N GLU A 7 -14.15 -22.32 -15.08
CA GLU A 7 -15.29 -21.41 -15.25
C GLU A 7 -16.35 -21.63 -14.16
N LYS A 8 -16.61 -22.89 -13.79
CA LYS A 8 -17.49 -23.23 -12.66
C LYS A 8 -16.94 -22.69 -11.35
N GLU A 9 -15.66 -22.91 -11.04
CA GLU A 9 -15.04 -22.44 -9.79
C GLU A 9 -15.09 -20.91 -9.71
N LEU A 10 -14.77 -20.23 -10.81
CA LEU A 10 -14.80 -18.76 -10.88
C LEU A 10 -16.22 -18.21 -10.67
N ARG A 11 -17.24 -18.86 -11.25
CA ARG A 11 -18.64 -18.49 -11.02
C ARG A 11 -19.09 -18.70 -9.59
N ASP A 12 -18.63 -19.77 -8.95
CA ASP A 12 -18.98 -20.09 -7.56
C ASP A 12 -18.35 -19.07 -6.59
N ILE A 13 -17.10 -18.67 -6.86
CA ILE A 13 -16.41 -17.61 -6.10
C ILE A 13 -17.11 -16.26 -6.32
N ILE A 14 -17.27 -15.82 -7.57
CA ILE A 14 -17.84 -14.49 -7.89
C ILE A 14 -19.32 -14.40 -7.48
N GLY A 15 -20.07 -15.50 -7.59
CA GLY A 15 -21.49 -15.56 -7.22
C GLY A 15 -21.74 -15.64 -5.71
N SER A 16 -20.69 -15.82 -4.90
CA SER A 16 -20.81 -15.92 -3.45
C SER A 16 -21.12 -14.56 -2.81
N THR A 17 -22.05 -14.56 -1.84
CA THR A 17 -22.31 -13.37 -1.01
C THR A 17 -21.07 -12.91 -0.25
N LYS A 18 -20.19 -13.84 0.13
CA LYS A 18 -18.90 -13.54 0.77
C LYS A 18 -18.00 -12.72 -0.14
N PHE A 19 -17.98 -13.03 -1.45
CA PHE A 19 -17.20 -12.28 -2.44
C PHE A 19 -17.73 -10.85 -2.57
N ALA A 20 -19.04 -10.67 -2.69
CA ALA A 20 -19.63 -9.34 -2.75
C ALA A 20 -19.31 -8.48 -1.51
N ALA A 21 -19.40 -9.07 -0.31
CA ALA A 21 -19.07 -8.38 0.94
C ALA A 21 -17.60 -7.99 1.03
N THR A 22 -16.69 -8.94 0.79
CA THR A 22 -15.24 -8.71 0.85
C THR A 22 -14.75 -7.77 -0.25
N PHE A 23 -15.31 -7.86 -1.46
CA PHE A 23 -15.06 -6.91 -2.54
C PHE A 23 -15.52 -5.49 -2.16
N GLY A 24 -16.72 -5.36 -1.57
CA GLY A 24 -17.21 -4.08 -1.06
C GLY A 24 -16.29 -3.47 0.00
N VAL A 25 -15.85 -4.27 0.98
CA VAL A 25 -14.88 -3.85 2.00
C VAL A 25 -13.56 -3.42 1.35
N CYS A 26 -13.03 -4.18 0.40
CA CYS A 26 -11.81 -3.81 -0.33
C CYS A 26 -11.97 -2.50 -1.10
N ALA A 27 -13.10 -2.32 -1.80
CA ALA A 27 -13.37 -1.09 -2.54
C ALA A 27 -13.40 0.12 -1.59
N VAL A 28 -14.05 0.00 -0.44
CA VAL A 28 -14.08 1.05 0.60
C VAL A 28 -12.68 1.33 1.13
N LEU A 29 -11.89 0.29 1.43
CA LEU A 29 -10.51 0.45 1.90
C LEU A 29 -9.63 1.15 0.87
N ILE A 30 -9.71 0.77 -0.39
CA ILE A 30 -8.96 1.42 -1.49
C ILE A 30 -9.35 2.90 -1.57
N ILE A 31 -10.65 3.23 -1.57
CA ILE A 31 -11.12 4.63 -1.61
C ILE A 31 -10.60 5.41 -0.39
N LEU A 32 -10.66 4.81 0.79
CA LEU A 32 -10.16 5.43 2.02
C LEU A 32 -8.65 5.68 1.94
N SER A 33 -7.87 4.72 1.43
CA SER A 33 -6.43 4.88 1.23
C SER A 33 -6.12 6.00 0.25
N PHE A 34 -6.84 6.13 -0.86
CA PHE A 34 -6.71 7.26 -1.77
C PHE A 34 -7.03 8.59 -1.08
N TYR A 35 -8.10 8.65 -0.29
CA TYR A 35 -8.49 9.86 0.42
C TYR A 35 -7.44 10.29 1.47
N VAL A 36 -6.98 9.35 2.30
CA VAL A 36 -5.95 9.59 3.31
C VAL A 36 -4.63 10.03 2.65
N GLY A 37 -4.24 9.36 1.57
CA GLY A 37 -3.03 9.67 0.83
C GLY A 37 -3.07 11.06 0.16
N ALA A 38 -4.20 11.42 -0.47
CA ALA A 38 -4.39 12.76 -1.03
C ALA A 38 -4.35 13.85 0.05
N ARG A 39 -4.96 13.61 1.21
CA ARG A 39 -4.93 14.56 2.34
C ARG A 39 -3.52 14.70 2.92
N SER A 40 -2.79 13.59 3.05
CA SER A 40 -1.40 13.60 3.52
C SER A 40 -0.51 14.44 2.61
N TYR A 41 -0.64 14.28 1.29
CA TYR A 41 0.13 15.05 0.32
C TYR A 41 -0.16 16.56 0.38
N GLN A 42 -1.43 16.96 0.55
CA GLN A 42 -1.78 18.36 0.75
C GLN A 42 -1.12 18.94 2.00
N ASN A 43 -1.13 18.19 3.11
CA ASN A 43 -0.48 18.62 4.35
C ASN A 43 1.05 18.72 4.16
N ASP A 44 1.66 17.78 3.45
CA ASP A 44 3.09 17.78 3.16
C ASP A 44 3.50 18.97 2.29
N MET A 45 2.69 19.31 1.29
CA MET A 45 2.92 20.49 0.44
C MET A 45 2.80 21.79 1.22
N ALA A 46 1.81 21.90 2.11
CA ALA A 46 1.67 23.07 2.97
C ALA A 46 2.88 23.24 3.91
N GLN A 47 3.37 22.14 4.50
CA GLN A 47 4.57 22.15 5.33
C GLN A 47 5.83 22.52 4.54
N TYR A 48 5.97 21.96 3.33
CA TYR A 48 7.09 22.26 2.45
C TYR A 48 7.14 23.75 2.06
N GLU A 49 6.01 24.34 1.64
CA GLU A 49 5.97 25.76 1.26
C GLU A 49 6.18 26.70 2.46
N ALA A 50 5.64 26.36 3.63
CA ALA A 50 5.87 27.12 4.85
C ALA A 50 7.37 27.10 5.25
N ALA A 51 7.98 25.92 5.22
CA ALA A 51 9.39 25.75 5.55
C ALA A 51 10.33 26.41 4.53
N LYS A 52 9.97 26.36 3.24
CA LYS A 52 10.69 27.07 2.17
C LYS A 52 10.62 28.58 2.35
N THR A 53 9.45 29.13 2.67
CA THR A 53 9.27 30.56 2.90
C THR A 53 10.08 31.04 4.09
N GLU A 54 10.07 30.29 5.20
CA GLU A 54 10.89 30.62 6.37
C GLU A 54 12.39 30.51 6.08
N ASN A 55 12.81 29.47 5.36
CA ASN A 55 14.21 29.34 4.92
C ASN A 55 14.66 30.53 4.07
N LEU A 56 13.85 30.96 3.09
CA LEU A 56 14.15 32.13 2.27
C LEU A 56 14.25 33.41 3.11
N ARG A 57 13.32 33.62 4.05
CA ARG A 57 13.34 34.78 4.94
C ARG A 57 14.59 34.85 5.81
N GLN A 58 15.06 33.70 6.29
CA GLN A 58 16.29 33.65 7.08
C GLN A 58 17.55 33.82 6.21
N LEU A 59 17.50 33.44 4.93
CA LEU A 59 18.60 33.65 3.98
C LEU A 59 18.72 35.10 3.48
N GLU A 60 17.61 35.85 3.39
CA GLU A 60 17.61 37.25 2.96
C GLU A 60 18.48 38.17 3.84
N GLY A 61 18.71 37.79 5.11
CA GLY A 61 19.55 38.53 6.05
C GLY A 61 21.02 38.10 6.09
N LEU A 62 21.42 37.09 5.32
CA LEU A 62 22.75 36.48 5.40
C LEU A 62 23.62 36.87 4.20
N THR A 63 24.63 37.71 4.45
CA THR A 63 25.60 38.16 3.42
C THR A 63 26.83 37.26 3.31
N ASP A 64 27.07 36.38 4.29
CA ASP A 64 28.26 35.51 4.35
C ASP A 64 27.94 34.07 3.93
N TRP A 65 28.75 33.53 3.01
CA TRP A 65 28.63 32.17 2.49
C TRP A 65 28.87 31.10 3.56
N LEU A 66 29.70 31.40 4.58
CA LEU A 66 29.96 30.46 5.66
C LEU A 66 28.72 30.17 6.51
N SER A 67 27.78 31.13 6.60
CA SER A 67 26.55 31.04 7.38
C SER A 67 25.50 30.13 6.74
N VAL A 68 25.58 29.95 5.42
CA VAL A 68 24.65 29.10 4.64
C VAL A 68 24.96 27.61 4.83
N ARG A 69 26.15 27.25 5.30
CA ARG A 69 26.62 25.86 5.46
C ARG A 69 25.94 25.04 6.57
N GLN A 70 25.12 25.67 7.41
CA GLN A 70 24.36 25.01 8.49
C GLN A 70 22.85 24.99 8.22
N PHE A 71 22.42 25.43 7.04
CA PHE A 71 21.00 25.50 6.70
C PHE A 71 20.44 24.13 6.32
N ARG A 72 19.21 23.85 6.78
CA ARG A 72 18.46 22.66 6.36
C ARG A 72 17.48 23.03 5.25
N ILE A 73 17.60 22.38 4.11
CA ILE A 73 16.66 22.48 3.00
C ILE A 73 15.68 21.31 3.09
N PHE A 74 14.40 21.59 2.88
CA PHE A 74 13.36 20.57 2.80
C PHE A 74 13.27 20.04 1.37
N LEU A 75 13.08 18.72 1.21
CA LEU A 75 12.89 18.11 -0.11
C LEU A 75 11.41 18.22 -0.53
N PRO A 76 11.12 18.40 -1.83
CA PRO A 76 9.75 18.47 -2.32
C PRO A 76 9.04 17.11 -2.12
N PRO A 77 7.79 17.11 -1.64
CA PRO A 77 7.03 15.87 -1.52
C PRO A 77 6.78 15.25 -2.90
N GLN A 78 6.95 13.94 -3.02
CA GLN A 78 6.72 13.23 -4.28
C GLN A 78 5.21 13.03 -4.53
N PRO A 79 4.67 13.36 -5.72
CA PRO A 79 3.25 13.18 -6.01
C PRO A 79 2.77 11.73 -5.85
N LEU A 80 3.61 10.75 -6.18
CA LEU A 80 3.30 9.32 -6.06
C LEU A 80 3.26 8.83 -4.61
N ALA A 81 3.88 9.55 -3.67
CA ALA A 81 3.80 9.25 -2.24
C ALA A 81 2.36 9.42 -1.69
N SER A 82 1.49 10.12 -2.42
CA SER A 82 0.06 10.19 -2.12
C SER A 82 -0.70 8.89 -2.40
N LEU A 83 -0.18 7.99 -3.24
CA LEU A 83 -0.79 6.68 -3.52
C LEU A 83 -0.09 5.57 -2.73
N VAL A 84 1.23 5.55 -2.78
CA VAL A 84 2.08 4.53 -2.18
C VAL A 84 3.23 5.22 -1.48
N GLY A 85 3.28 5.14 -0.15
CA GLY A 85 4.35 5.75 0.63
C GLY A 85 5.71 5.14 0.30
N GLY A 86 5.77 3.82 0.18
CA GLY A 86 7.00 3.07 -0.15
C GLY A 86 8.19 3.53 0.69
N ILE A 87 9.33 3.76 0.03
CA ILE A 87 10.55 4.29 0.67
C ILE A 87 10.48 5.79 0.99
N SER A 88 9.47 6.51 0.51
CA SER A 88 9.36 7.97 0.72
C SER A 88 9.14 8.33 2.19
N ASN A 89 8.62 7.40 2.99
CA ASN A 89 8.50 7.57 4.45
C ASN A 89 9.79 7.22 5.20
N ASP A 90 10.67 6.39 4.60
CA ASP A 90 11.96 5.97 5.15
C ASP A 90 13.09 6.96 4.81
N ILE A 91 12.96 7.69 3.69
CA ILE A 91 13.93 8.70 3.27
C ILE A 91 13.74 9.98 4.09
N GLY A 92 14.85 10.62 4.47
CA GLY A 92 14.82 11.90 5.16
C GLY A 92 14.15 13.02 4.35
N ARG A 93 13.43 13.91 5.04
CA ARG A 93 12.72 15.04 4.42
C ARG A 93 13.53 16.32 4.39
N THR A 94 14.65 16.37 5.13
CA THR A 94 15.54 17.51 5.19
C THR A 94 16.95 17.11 4.76
N THR A 95 17.71 18.05 4.22
CA THR A 95 19.14 17.88 3.98
C THR A 95 19.90 19.13 4.38
N GLU A 96 21.04 18.97 5.03
CA GLU A 96 21.89 20.08 5.43
C GLU A 96 22.77 20.53 4.25
N VAL A 97 22.78 21.82 3.94
CA VAL A 97 23.60 22.39 2.85
C VAL A 97 25.07 22.29 3.21
N ARG A 98 25.79 21.34 2.61
CA ARG A 98 27.24 21.19 2.81
C ARG A 98 28.02 21.54 1.55
N GLY A 99 29.10 22.29 1.71
CA GLY A 99 29.97 22.70 0.60
C GLY A 99 30.92 21.61 0.08
N ARG A 100 31.04 20.47 0.77
CA ARG A 100 31.83 19.29 0.37
C ARG A 100 31.22 18.01 0.98
N GLY A 101 31.30 16.90 0.25
CA GLY A 101 30.79 15.59 0.67
C GLY A 101 29.42 15.27 0.08
N GLU A 102 28.94 14.05 0.32
CA GLU A 102 27.63 13.59 -0.13
C GLU A 102 26.53 14.17 0.78
N LEU A 103 25.44 14.63 0.16
CA LEU A 103 24.27 15.15 0.86
C LEU A 103 23.37 13.97 1.23
N SER A 104 23.29 13.67 2.53
CA SER A 104 22.33 12.68 3.04
C SER A 104 21.04 13.37 3.45
N ALA A 105 19.92 12.74 3.14
CA ALA A 105 18.61 13.17 3.62
C ALA A 105 18.40 12.63 5.05
N THR A 106 18.06 13.51 5.98
CA THR A 106 17.83 13.26 7.41
C THR A 106 16.39 13.64 7.78
N ASP A 107 15.91 13.28 8.98
CA ASP A 107 14.55 13.54 9.47
C ASP A 107 13.48 12.85 8.59
N SER A 108 13.48 11.50 8.61
CA SER A 108 12.41 10.72 7.97
C SER A 108 11.14 10.76 8.83
N ARG A 109 9.95 10.60 8.22
CA ARG A 109 8.68 10.67 8.97
C ARG A 109 8.61 9.65 10.11
N TYR A 110 9.20 8.47 9.90
CA TYR A 110 9.24 7.43 10.92
C TYR A 110 10.15 7.76 12.09
N SER A 111 11.12 8.66 11.92
CA SER A 111 11.99 9.13 13.00
C SER A 111 11.33 10.20 13.87
N GLU A 112 10.42 11.00 13.31
CA GLU A 112 9.73 12.09 14.02
C GLU A 112 8.45 11.63 14.73
N ASP A 113 7.74 10.65 14.18
CA ASP A 113 6.46 10.19 14.74
C ASP A 113 6.37 8.65 14.87
N PRO A 114 6.76 8.08 16.03
CA PRO A 114 6.84 6.64 16.27
C PRO A 114 5.50 5.90 16.13
N LEU A 115 4.38 6.61 16.32
CA LEU A 115 3.04 6.03 16.15
C LEU A 115 2.81 5.68 14.68
N PHE A 116 3.22 6.54 13.74
CA PHE A 116 3.11 6.23 12.32
C PHE A 116 4.08 5.14 11.86
N ALA A 117 5.24 5.01 12.51
CA ALA A 117 6.19 3.91 12.27
C ALA A 117 5.63 2.53 12.67
N THR A 118 4.82 2.49 13.73
CA THR A 118 4.28 1.24 14.26
C THR A 118 3.04 0.76 13.51
N PHE A 119 2.14 1.68 13.13
CA PHE A 119 0.88 1.29 12.48
C PHE A 119 1.00 1.08 10.97
N ARG A 120 2.05 1.63 10.33
CA ARG A 120 2.23 1.75 8.87
C ARG A 120 1.02 2.51 8.26
N PHE A 121 1.22 3.39 7.29
CA PHE A 121 0.10 4.17 6.76
C PHE A 121 -0.93 3.21 6.15
N LEU A 122 -2.23 3.51 6.31
CA LEU A 122 -3.32 2.86 5.58
C LEU A 122 -3.24 3.28 4.10
N ASP A 123 -2.21 2.81 3.41
CA ASP A 123 -1.93 3.10 2.01
C ASP A 123 -2.30 1.92 1.11
N LEU A 124 -2.13 2.13 -0.20
CA LEU A 124 -2.43 1.07 -1.16
C LEU A 124 -1.47 -0.11 -1.00
N ASP A 125 -0.22 0.12 -0.62
CA ASP A 125 0.75 -0.96 -0.37
C ASP A 125 0.26 -1.89 0.74
N PHE A 126 -0.14 -1.35 1.90
CA PHE A 126 -0.73 -2.12 2.99
C PHE A 126 -1.97 -2.91 2.54
N THR A 127 -2.86 -2.25 1.79
CA THR A 127 -4.11 -2.89 1.32
C THR A 127 -3.81 -4.07 0.41
N PHE A 128 -2.90 -3.93 -0.56
CA PHE A 128 -2.55 -5.01 -1.48
C PHE A 128 -1.72 -6.11 -0.79
N GLN A 129 -0.78 -5.75 0.07
CA GLN A 129 0.13 -6.71 0.70
C GLN A 129 -0.57 -7.54 1.78
N ILE A 130 -1.44 -6.92 2.59
CA ILE A 130 -2.04 -7.57 3.76
C ILE A 130 -3.50 -7.93 3.52
N VAL A 131 -4.34 -6.99 3.08
CA VAL A 131 -5.78 -7.25 2.95
C VAL A 131 -6.07 -8.21 1.80
N LEU A 132 -5.53 -7.95 0.61
CA LEU A 132 -5.75 -8.81 -0.56
C LEU A 132 -5.13 -10.19 -0.39
N SER A 133 -3.96 -10.30 0.27
CA SER A 133 -3.35 -11.62 0.55
C SER A 133 -4.19 -12.44 1.53
N LEU A 134 -4.74 -11.81 2.57
CA LEU A 134 -5.65 -12.47 3.52
C LEU A 134 -6.93 -12.93 2.82
N LEU A 135 -7.49 -12.12 1.92
CA LEU A 135 -8.65 -12.49 1.12
C LEU A 135 -8.35 -13.63 0.15
N ALA A 136 -7.17 -13.62 -0.49
CA ALA A 136 -6.75 -14.72 -1.36
C ALA A 136 -6.71 -16.05 -0.59
N ILE A 137 -6.15 -16.04 0.62
CA ILE A 137 -6.13 -17.23 1.50
C ILE A 137 -7.57 -17.64 1.87
N LEU A 138 -8.43 -16.68 2.23
CA LEU A 138 -9.82 -16.95 2.59
C LEU A 138 -10.60 -17.60 1.44
N PHE A 139 -10.47 -17.07 0.22
CA PHE A 139 -11.13 -17.63 -0.96
C PHE A 139 -10.58 -18.99 -1.37
N ALA A 140 -9.25 -19.17 -1.30
CA ALA A 140 -8.63 -20.47 -1.55
C ALA A 140 -9.13 -21.51 -0.55
N TYR A 141 -9.21 -21.16 0.74
CA TYR A 141 -9.74 -22.03 1.78
C TYR A 141 -11.22 -22.40 1.52
N ASP A 142 -12.07 -21.42 1.20
CA ASP A 142 -13.50 -21.64 0.93
C ASP A 142 -13.70 -22.50 -0.33
N SER A 143 -12.85 -22.35 -1.34
CA SER A 143 -12.92 -23.15 -2.59
C SER A 143 -12.70 -24.64 -2.35
N VAL A 144 -11.91 -25.02 -1.34
CA VAL A 144 -11.62 -26.43 -1.02
C VAL A 144 -12.56 -26.95 0.07
N ASN A 145 -12.64 -26.24 1.19
CA ASN A 145 -13.42 -26.70 2.34
C ASN A 145 -14.92 -26.46 2.16
N GLY A 146 -15.34 -25.39 1.47
CA GLY A 146 -16.75 -25.13 1.20
C GLY A 146 -17.40 -26.25 0.38
N GLU A 147 -16.69 -26.79 -0.61
CA GLU A 147 -17.16 -27.95 -1.37
C GLU A 147 -17.14 -29.26 -0.58
N LYS A 148 -16.14 -29.42 0.29
CA LYS A 148 -16.04 -30.57 1.19
C LYS A 148 -17.20 -30.61 2.17
N GLU A 149 -17.57 -29.46 2.75
CA GLU A 149 -18.69 -29.31 3.68
C GLU A 149 -20.04 -29.51 3.00
N ARG A 150 -20.23 -28.95 1.80
CA ARG A 150 -21.46 -29.14 1.01
C ARG A 150 -21.59 -30.53 0.38
N GLY A 151 -20.53 -31.35 0.45
CA GLY A 151 -20.48 -32.67 -0.17
C GLY A 151 -20.36 -32.64 -1.70
N THR A 152 -20.30 -31.46 -2.33
CA THR A 152 -20.16 -31.30 -3.78
C THR A 152 -18.83 -31.86 -4.27
N LEU A 153 -17.78 -31.83 -3.45
CA LEU A 153 -16.50 -32.47 -3.76
C LEU A 153 -16.65 -33.99 -3.94
N ARG A 154 -17.41 -34.66 -3.07
CA ARG A 154 -17.65 -36.11 -3.15
C ARG A 154 -18.49 -36.46 -4.37
N LEU A 155 -19.48 -35.62 -4.69
CA LEU A 155 -20.33 -35.75 -5.87
C LEU A 155 -19.58 -35.52 -7.19
N ALA A 156 -18.69 -34.53 -7.25
CA ALA A 156 -17.85 -34.28 -8.42
C ALA A 156 -16.92 -35.47 -8.70
N LEU A 157 -16.35 -36.06 -7.65
CA LEU A 157 -15.44 -37.21 -7.73
C LEU A 157 -16.13 -38.56 -7.91
N SER A 158 -17.46 -38.66 -7.72
CA SER A 158 -18.22 -39.88 -8.05
C SER A 158 -18.54 -39.99 -9.54
N ASN A 159 -18.33 -38.92 -10.30
CA ASN A 159 -18.43 -38.90 -11.76
C ASN A 159 -17.08 -39.20 -12.42
N ALA A 160 -17.07 -39.45 -13.74
CA ALA A 160 -15.86 -39.72 -14.52
C ALA A 160 -14.98 -38.47 -14.74
N VAL A 161 -14.62 -37.76 -13.67
CA VAL A 161 -13.73 -36.60 -13.69
C VAL A 161 -12.35 -37.00 -13.17
N PRO A 162 -11.28 -36.85 -13.96
CA PRO A 162 -9.93 -37.16 -13.51
C PRO A 162 -9.49 -36.26 -12.35
N ARG A 163 -9.02 -36.87 -11.25
CA ARG A 163 -8.62 -36.17 -10.01
C ARG A 163 -7.53 -35.13 -10.23
N HIS A 164 -6.53 -35.43 -11.06
CA HIS A 164 -5.44 -34.51 -11.35
C HIS A 164 -5.96 -33.21 -11.98
N LEU A 165 -6.91 -33.33 -12.92
CA LEU A 165 -7.50 -32.20 -13.64
C LEU A 165 -8.31 -31.31 -12.70
N TYR A 166 -9.03 -31.92 -11.75
CA TYR A 166 -9.80 -31.21 -10.74
C TYR A 166 -8.91 -30.44 -9.76
N ILE A 167 -7.81 -31.05 -9.31
CA ILE A 167 -6.85 -30.39 -8.41
C ILE A 167 -6.14 -29.24 -9.13
N THR A 168 -5.69 -29.45 -10.37
CA THR A 168 -5.04 -28.38 -11.16
C THR A 168 -5.97 -27.22 -11.48
N ALA A 169 -7.29 -27.42 -11.45
CA ALA A 169 -8.25 -26.34 -11.66
C ALA A 169 -8.50 -25.50 -10.39
N LYS A 170 -8.02 -25.93 -9.22
CA LYS A 170 -8.11 -25.21 -7.94
C LYS A 170 -6.82 -24.47 -7.55
N LEU A 171 -5.73 -24.72 -8.28
CA LEU A 171 -4.41 -24.12 -8.10
C LEU A 171 -4.31 -22.84 -8.95
#